data_AF-A0A2E3QY19-F1
#
_entry.id   AF-A0A2E3QY19-F1
#
_cell.length_a   1.000
_cell.length_b   1.000
_cell.length_c   1.000
_cell.angle_alpha   90.00
_cell.angle_beta   90.00
_cell.angle_gamma   90.00
#
_symmetry.space_group_name_H-M   'P 1'
#
loop_
_entity.id
_entity.type
_entity.pdbx_description
1 polymer ?
#
loop_
_entity_poly.entity_id
_entity_poly.type
_entity_poly.pdbx_seq_one_letter_code
_entity_poly.pdbx_strand_id
1 'polypeptide(L)'
;MARPPSSAVPPSSTLPTGPRVGETLPAVIQQPSPVLDPPAQVAPESRMLPPHQTKLDRVTGHLAALSADLRDWTELRVDLVKRQIEGVQAQIDRVQHFVDAAGFFVAALVLAIIALLFVFVTIALGIGALLGSPGWGFLVTTLLLLLGAGLSAVLGLRRVRARQAEALEARRLAREEKDRSVDSLQREQAAAVRNAAV
;
A
#
# COMPACT_ATOMS: atom_id res chain seq x y z
N MET A 1 5.79 15.35 -53.44
CA MET A 1 6.53 14.21 -54.03
C MET A 1 7.66 13.88 -53.06
N ALA A 2 7.82 12.71 -52.46
CA ALA A 2 7.28 11.39 -52.74
C ALA A 2 7.12 10.57 -51.43
N ARG A 3 6.17 9.62 -51.48
CA ARG A 3 5.92 8.46 -50.59
C ARG A 3 6.19 7.20 -51.47
N PRO A 4 6.06 5.95 -50.99
CA PRO A 4 6.77 5.12 -49.99
C PRO A 4 7.65 4.03 -50.69
N PRO A 5 8.10 2.94 -50.01
CA PRO A 5 7.31 1.68 -49.91
C PRO A 5 7.39 1.03 -48.49
N SER A 6 6.30 0.51 -47.92
CA SER A 6 5.66 -0.82 -48.12
C SER A 6 6.15 -1.90 -47.15
N SER A 7 5.18 -2.40 -46.35
CA SER A 7 4.96 -3.80 -45.96
C SER A 7 6.08 -4.61 -45.29
N ALA A 8 5.91 -4.90 -44.00
CA ALA A 8 6.29 -6.20 -43.42
C ALA A 8 5.40 -6.57 -42.21
N VAL A 9 4.49 -7.50 -42.49
CA VAL A 9 3.67 -8.41 -41.65
C VAL A 9 3.80 -9.76 -42.40
N PRO A 10 3.73 -11.01 -41.84
CA PRO A 10 3.53 -11.55 -40.47
C PRO A 10 4.66 -12.59 -40.11
N PRO A 11 4.53 -13.65 -39.23
CA PRO A 11 3.48 -14.68 -39.22
C PRO A 11 2.74 -14.89 -37.88
N SER A 12 1.48 -15.28 -38.01
CA SER A 12 0.67 -16.00 -37.01
C SER A 12 1.24 -17.40 -36.74
N SER A 13 0.93 -17.95 -35.55
CA SER A 13 1.06 -19.37 -35.08
C SER A 13 1.81 -19.40 -33.75
N THR A 14 1.38 -20.01 -32.64
CA THR A 14 0.38 -21.05 -32.42
C THR A 14 0.10 -21.11 -30.92
N LEU A 15 -1.18 -21.22 -30.55
CA LEU A 15 -1.62 -21.75 -29.27
C LEU A 15 -1.01 -23.13 -29.00
N PRO A 16 -0.55 -23.43 -27.78
CA PRO A 16 -0.67 -24.77 -27.22
C PRO A 16 -2.08 -24.95 -26.66
N THR A 17 -2.92 -25.58 -27.48
CA THR A 17 -4.15 -26.25 -27.06
C THR A 17 -3.77 -27.57 -26.40
N GLY A 18 -4.32 -27.85 -25.21
CA GLY A 18 -4.35 -29.18 -24.63
C GLY A 18 -4.97 -29.18 -23.24
N PRO A 19 -5.65 -30.27 -22.82
CA PRO A 19 -6.58 -31.14 -23.55
C PRO A 19 -8.04 -30.90 -23.12
N ARG A 20 -8.93 -31.39 -23.99
CA ARG A 20 -10.37 -31.20 -24.01
C ARG A 20 -11.09 -31.86 -22.82
N VAL A 21 -12.05 -31.10 -22.30
CA VAL A 21 -13.21 -31.58 -21.54
C VAL A 21 -14.12 -32.39 -22.48
N GLY A 22 -14.42 -33.61 -22.06
CA GLY A 22 -15.30 -34.62 -22.66
C GLY A 22 -14.86 -35.94 -22.04
N GLU A 23 -15.66 -36.74 -21.35
CA GLU A 23 -17.10 -37.02 -21.30
C GLU A 23 -17.40 -37.32 -19.80
N THR A 24 -18.52 -37.05 -19.14
CA THR A 24 -19.91 -37.50 -19.32
C THR A 24 -20.78 -36.81 -18.24
N LEU A 25 -21.90 -36.18 -18.63
CA LEU A 25 -23.10 -36.00 -17.79
C LEU A 25 -23.96 -37.28 -17.91
N PRO A 26 -25.07 -37.48 -17.17
CA PRO A 26 -25.33 -37.31 -15.73
C PRO A 26 -25.88 -38.64 -15.14
N ALA A 27 -25.27 -39.21 -14.09
CA ALA A 27 -25.83 -40.39 -13.43
C ALA A 27 -26.65 -39.98 -12.20
N VAL A 28 -27.94 -39.86 -12.44
CA VAL A 28 -29.09 -40.03 -11.52
C VAL A 28 -28.70 -40.56 -10.13
N ILE A 29 -29.03 -39.78 -9.10
CA ILE A 29 -29.14 -40.26 -7.72
C ILE A 29 -30.29 -41.29 -7.70
N GLN A 30 -29.98 -42.58 -7.86
CA GLN A 30 -30.92 -43.64 -7.54
C GLN A 30 -30.84 -43.88 -6.03
N GLN A 31 -31.82 -43.31 -5.32
CA GLN A 31 -32.21 -43.78 -3.99
C GLN A 31 -33.02 -45.08 -4.17
N PRO A 32 -32.63 -46.19 -3.52
CA PRO A 32 -33.58 -47.22 -3.15
C PRO A 32 -33.79 -47.22 -1.63
N SER A 33 -34.96 -46.75 -1.21
CA SER A 33 -35.65 -47.20 0.02
C SER A 33 -36.97 -47.83 -0.44
N PRO A 34 -37.66 -48.71 0.30
CA PRO A 34 -37.30 -49.51 1.48
C PRO A 34 -37.62 -51.02 1.26
N VAL A 35 -36.74 -51.94 1.66
CA VAL A 35 -37.11 -53.36 1.77
C VAL A 35 -37.40 -53.67 3.23
N LEU A 36 -38.62 -54.15 3.47
CA LEU A 36 -39.17 -54.54 4.76
C LEU A 36 -38.32 -55.64 5.43
N ASP A 37 -38.31 -55.58 6.76
CA ASP A 37 -37.64 -56.50 7.70
C ASP A 37 -37.76 -57.99 7.35
N PRO A 38 -36.64 -58.73 7.40
CA PRO A 38 -36.58 -60.11 7.87
C PRO A 38 -36.10 -60.17 9.34
N PRO A 39 -36.49 -61.21 10.09
CA PRO A 39 -36.63 -61.18 11.55
C PRO A 39 -35.30 -60.98 12.29
N ALA A 40 -35.41 -60.35 13.46
CA ALA A 40 -34.33 -60.12 14.42
C ALA A 40 -33.37 -61.32 14.56
N GLN A 41 -32.24 -61.26 13.87
CA GLN A 41 -31.06 -62.04 14.21
C GLN A 41 -30.29 -61.23 15.25
N VAL A 42 -30.40 -61.65 16.50
CA VAL A 42 -29.47 -61.25 17.55
C VAL A 42 -28.13 -61.90 17.22
N ALA A 43 -27.31 -61.19 16.46
CA ALA A 43 -25.89 -61.51 16.33
C ALA A 43 -25.17 -60.85 17.52
N PRO A 44 -24.72 -61.61 18.54
CA PRO A 44 -23.60 -61.13 19.33
C PRO A 44 -22.38 -61.11 18.41
N GLU A 45 -21.40 -60.29 18.77
CA GLU A 45 -20.04 -60.25 18.21
C GLU A 45 -19.75 -59.08 17.26
N SER A 46 -19.25 -58.01 17.88
CA SER A 46 -17.88 -57.58 17.59
C SER A 46 -17.54 -57.38 16.11
N ARG A 47 -18.09 -56.34 15.47
CA ARG A 47 -17.47 -55.78 14.26
C ARG A 47 -16.17 -55.08 14.67
N MET A 48 -15.14 -55.88 14.90
CA MET A 48 -13.76 -55.44 15.09
C MET A 48 -13.35 -54.59 13.88
N LEU A 49 -12.98 -53.33 14.13
CA LEU A 49 -12.15 -52.59 13.21
C LEU A 49 -10.82 -53.35 13.04
N PRO A 50 -10.20 -53.32 11.84
CA PRO A 50 -8.90 -53.92 11.62
C PRO A 50 -7.92 -53.46 12.72
N PRO A 51 -7.31 -54.38 13.48
CA PRO A 51 -6.23 -54.02 14.38
C PRO A 51 -5.06 -53.51 13.53
N HIS A 52 -4.21 -52.66 14.11
CA HIS A 52 -2.98 -52.08 13.56
C HIS A 52 -3.01 -50.66 12.95
N GLN A 53 -4.13 -49.92 12.89
CA GLN A 53 -4.05 -48.45 12.75
C GLN A 53 -3.99 -47.80 14.13
N THR A 54 -2.80 -47.85 14.72
CA THR A 54 -2.50 -47.22 16.01
C THR A 54 -2.70 -45.70 15.90
N LYS A 55 -3.37 -45.12 16.90
CA LYS A 55 -3.62 -43.67 17.00
C LYS A 55 -2.35 -42.81 16.80
N LEU A 56 -1.18 -43.40 17.07
CA LEU A 56 0.13 -42.81 16.83
C LEU A 56 0.38 -42.51 15.36
N ASP A 57 0.02 -43.41 14.43
CA ASP A 57 0.20 -43.23 12.99
C ASP A 57 -0.60 -42.02 12.47
N ARG A 58 -1.75 -41.78 13.10
CA ARG A 58 -2.61 -40.62 12.82
C ARG A 58 -1.99 -39.32 13.33
N VAL A 59 -1.33 -39.37 14.48
CA VAL A 59 -0.65 -38.22 15.09
C VAL A 59 0.63 -37.88 14.34
N THR A 60 1.42 -38.87 13.92
CA THR A 60 2.58 -38.65 13.04
C THR A 60 2.15 -38.10 11.68
N GLY A 61 1.05 -38.59 11.11
CA GLY A 61 0.47 -38.01 9.89
C GLY A 61 0.05 -36.54 10.08
N HIS A 62 -0.56 -36.19 11.22
CA HIS A 62 -0.93 -34.81 11.54
C HIS A 62 0.28 -33.90 11.76
N LEU A 63 1.33 -34.38 12.43
CA LEU A 63 2.57 -33.63 12.64
C LEU A 63 3.32 -33.38 11.32
N ALA A 64 3.31 -34.37 10.41
CA ALA A 64 3.87 -34.21 9.08
C ALA A 64 3.09 -33.17 8.25
N ALA A 65 1.77 -33.12 8.38
CA ALA A 65 0.95 -32.10 7.73
C ALA A 65 1.21 -30.69 8.31
N LEU A 66 1.35 -30.56 9.63
CA LEU A 66 1.66 -29.29 10.30
C LEU A 66 3.07 -28.77 9.99
N SER A 67 4.05 -29.66 9.85
CA SER A 67 5.42 -29.26 9.49
C SER A 67 5.52 -28.80 8.04
N ALA A 68 4.73 -29.41 7.14
CA ALA A 68 4.59 -28.95 5.77
C ALA A 68 3.93 -27.56 5.71
N ASP A 69 2.83 -27.35 6.46
CA ASP A 69 2.13 -26.06 6.51
C ASP A 69 3.00 -24.93 7.10
N LEU A 70 3.80 -25.24 8.13
CA LEU A 70 4.78 -24.30 8.69
C LEU A 70 5.85 -23.93 7.67
N ARG A 71 6.32 -24.91 6.88
CA ARG A 71 7.32 -24.69 5.84
C ARG A 71 6.78 -23.79 4.74
N ASP A 72 5.57 -24.07 4.26
CA ASP A 72 4.90 -23.25 3.25
C ASP A 72 4.67 -21.83 3.76
N TRP A 73 4.24 -21.67 5.02
CA TRP A 73 4.11 -20.37 5.66
C TRP A 73 5.44 -19.63 5.77
N THR A 74 6.53 -20.32 6.12
CA THR A 74 7.86 -19.69 6.21
C THR A 74 8.37 -19.29 4.83
N GLU A 75 8.18 -20.11 3.80
CA GLU A 75 8.56 -19.79 2.43
C GLU A 75 7.79 -18.57 1.92
N LEU A 76 6.46 -18.50 2.11
CA LEU A 76 5.68 -17.30 1.80
C LEU A 76 6.12 -16.07 2.58
N ARG A 77 6.45 -16.21 3.87
CA ARG A 77 6.89 -15.10 4.72
C ARG A 77 8.24 -14.56 4.27
N VAL A 78 9.17 -15.44 3.90
CA VAL A 78 10.47 -15.07 3.35
C VAL A 78 10.31 -14.35 2.01
N ASP A 79 9.39 -14.78 1.15
CA ASP A 79 9.15 -14.14 -0.14
C ASP A 79 8.53 -12.75 0.00
N LEU A 80 7.58 -12.58 0.93
CA LEU A 80 7.04 -11.27 1.29
C LEU A 80 8.11 -10.33 1.87
N VAL A 81 9.00 -10.85 2.73
CA VAL A 81 10.09 -10.08 3.32
C VAL A 81 11.11 -9.66 2.25
N LYS A 82 11.49 -10.55 1.33
CA LYS A 82 12.36 -10.21 0.20
C LYS A 82 11.78 -9.08 -0.65
N ARG A 83 10.51 -9.15 -1.03
CA ARG A 83 9.84 -8.10 -1.80
C ARG A 83 9.73 -6.78 -1.03
N GLN A 84 9.51 -6.82 0.28
CA GLN A 84 9.55 -5.60 1.11
C GLN A 84 10.95 -4.99 1.15
N ILE A 85 12.00 -5.80 1.29
CA ILE A 85 13.38 -5.32 1.31
C ILE A 85 13.77 -4.69 -0.03
N GLU A 86 13.39 -5.30 -1.16
CA GLU A 86 13.61 -4.74 -2.50
C GLU A 86 12.87 -3.40 -2.69
N GLY A 87 11.61 -3.33 -2.25
CA GLY A 87 10.84 -2.08 -2.30
C GLY A 87 11.40 -0.97 -1.41
N VAL A 88 12.00 -1.33 -0.26
CA VAL A 88 12.64 -0.38 0.67
C VAL A 88 13.99 0.09 0.12
N GLN A 89 14.82 -0.79 -0.45
CA GLN A 89 16.08 -0.39 -1.09
C GLN A 89 15.86 0.61 -2.23
N ALA A 90 14.85 0.38 -3.08
CA ALA A 90 14.51 1.30 -4.16
C ALA A 90 14.03 2.69 -3.65
N GLN A 91 13.41 2.75 -2.46
CA GLN A 91 13.09 4.03 -1.82
C GLN A 91 14.33 4.72 -1.24
N ILE A 92 15.25 3.96 -0.65
CA ILE A 92 16.48 4.51 -0.05
C ILE A 92 17.36 5.18 -1.13
N ASP A 93 17.57 4.54 -2.28
CA ASP A 93 18.37 5.09 -3.39
C ASP A 93 17.75 6.40 -3.93
N ARG A 94 16.42 6.44 -4.05
CA ARG A 94 15.71 7.64 -4.47
C ARG A 94 15.89 8.76 -3.45
N VAL A 95 15.77 8.47 -2.15
CA VAL A 95 15.93 9.46 -1.08
C VAL A 95 17.36 9.98 -1.01
N GLN A 96 18.38 9.14 -1.17
CA GLN A 96 19.79 9.59 -1.18
C GLN A 96 20.06 10.64 -2.25
N HIS A 97 19.58 10.44 -3.48
CA HIS A 97 19.73 11.44 -4.54
C HIS A 97 19.04 12.78 -4.22
N PHE A 98 17.90 12.75 -3.52
CA PHE A 98 17.23 13.98 -3.06
C PHE A 98 17.94 14.62 -1.87
N VAL A 99 18.59 13.84 -1.00
CA VAL A 99 19.33 14.33 0.16
C VAL A 99 20.59 15.09 -0.25
N ASP A 100 21.32 14.64 -1.27
CA ASP A 100 22.50 15.35 -1.77
C ASP A 100 22.15 16.74 -2.32
N ALA A 101 21.04 16.86 -3.05
CA ALA A 101 20.54 18.14 -3.51
C ALA A 101 19.96 18.99 -2.37
N ALA A 102 19.35 18.37 -1.36
CA ALA A 102 18.80 19.05 -0.19
C ALA A 102 19.89 19.61 0.75
N GLY A 103 21.05 18.95 0.84
CA GLY A 103 22.17 19.39 1.69
C GLY A 103 22.64 20.81 1.32
N PHE A 104 22.82 21.08 0.03
CA PHE A 104 23.18 22.41 -0.47
C PHE A 104 22.06 23.43 -0.24
N PHE A 105 20.80 23.03 -0.34
CA PHE A 105 19.68 23.91 -0.09
C PHE A 105 19.59 24.33 1.39
N VAL A 106 19.84 23.40 2.32
CA VAL A 106 19.90 23.69 3.76
C VAL A 106 21.09 24.60 4.06
N ALA A 107 22.27 24.30 3.52
CA ALA A 107 23.45 25.13 3.70
C ALA A 107 23.24 26.55 3.13
N ALA A 108 22.68 26.68 1.93
CA ALA A 108 22.34 27.96 1.32
C ALA A 108 21.28 28.73 2.11
N LEU A 109 20.29 28.03 2.66
CA LEU A 109 19.26 28.64 3.51
C LEU A 109 19.85 29.19 4.80
N VAL A 110 20.73 28.42 5.47
CA VAL A 110 21.45 28.88 6.66
C VAL A 110 22.33 30.09 6.34
N LEU A 111 23.08 30.03 5.23
CA LEU A 111 23.91 31.15 4.78
C LEU A 111 23.08 32.40 4.48
N ALA A 112 21.91 32.24 3.85
CA ALA A 112 21.00 33.34 3.56
C ALA A 112 20.46 33.99 4.83
N ILE A 113 20.11 33.20 5.84
CA ILE A 113 19.68 33.72 7.15
C ILE A 113 20.81 34.50 7.83
N ILE A 114 22.04 33.96 7.82
CA ILE A 114 23.21 34.63 8.38
C ILE A 114 23.49 35.95 7.65
N ALA A 115 23.48 35.94 6.31
CA ALA A 115 23.70 37.13 5.50
C ALA A 115 22.63 38.20 5.78
N LEU A 116 21.37 37.80 5.91
CA LEU A 116 20.28 38.72 6.26
C LEU A 116 20.51 39.37 7.64
N LEU A 117 20.88 38.58 8.66
CA LEU A 117 21.25 39.12 9.98
C LEU A 117 22.42 40.12 9.87
N PHE A 118 23.43 39.81 9.07
CA PHE A 118 24.61 40.68 8.91
C PHE A 118 24.28 41.99 8.20
N VAL A 119 23.42 41.95 7.17
CA VAL A 119 22.89 43.15 6.50
C VAL A 119 22.15 44.03 7.52
N PHE A 120 21.35 43.42 8.38
CA PHE A 120 20.66 44.13 9.46
C PHE A 120 21.61 44.79 10.44
N VAL A 121 22.65 44.08 10.90
CA VAL A 121 23.70 44.63 11.77
C VAL A 121 24.46 45.77 11.09
N THR A 122 24.70 45.65 9.78
CA THR A 122 25.38 46.68 8.98
C THR A 122 24.51 47.93 8.86
N ILE A 123 23.20 47.78 8.66
CA ILE A 123 22.24 48.89 8.67
C ILE A 123 22.16 49.52 10.07
N ALA A 124 22.16 48.71 11.13
CA ALA A 124 22.18 49.16 12.53
C ALA A 124 23.38 50.07 12.82
N LEU A 125 24.56 49.61 12.42
CA LEU A 125 25.82 50.31 12.61
C LEU A 125 25.92 51.54 11.71
N GLY A 126 25.48 51.43 10.46
CA GLY A 126 25.44 52.56 9.51
C GLY A 126 24.54 53.70 9.99
N ILE A 127 23.34 53.37 10.47
CA ILE A 127 22.40 54.36 11.00
C ILE A 127 22.85 54.87 12.38
N GLY A 128 23.37 54.00 13.24
CA GLY A 128 23.91 54.38 14.55
C GLY A 128 25.12 55.32 14.45
N ALA A 129 25.96 55.13 13.43
CA ALA A 129 27.09 56.01 13.14
C ALA A 129 26.62 57.38 12.60
N LEU A 130 25.58 57.43 11.76
CA LEU A 130 25.04 58.69 11.22
C LEU A 130 24.30 59.53 12.27
N LEU A 131 23.63 58.91 13.24
CA LEU A 131 22.85 59.60 14.28
C LEU A 131 23.67 59.99 15.53
N GLY A 132 24.96 59.63 15.58
CA GLY A 132 25.87 59.98 16.69
C GLY A 132 25.59 59.27 18.01
N SER A 133 24.66 58.31 18.03
CA SER A 133 24.22 57.57 19.21
C SER A 133 23.91 56.11 18.83
N PRO A 134 24.67 55.12 19.34
CA PRO A 134 24.47 53.70 19.02
C PRO A 134 23.07 53.15 19.38
N GLY A 135 22.39 53.78 20.34
CA GLY A 135 21.08 53.34 20.83
C GLY A 135 19.94 53.46 19.81
N TRP A 136 19.97 54.50 18.96
CA TRP A 136 18.95 54.68 17.92
C TRP A 136 19.11 53.69 16.77
N GLY A 137 20.35 53.30 16.46
CA GLY A 137 20.62 52.21 15.51
C GLY A 137 19.95 50.92 15.97
N PHE A 138 20.05 50.57 17.25
CA PHE A 138 19.38 49.39 17.81
C PHE A 138 17.85 49.45 17.74
N LEU A 139 17.24 50.62 17.96
CA LEU A 139 15.79 50.78 17.90
C LEU A 139 15.25 50.54 16.48
N VAL A 140 15.90 51.14 15.47
CA VAL A 140 15.55 50.96 14.06
C VAL A 140 15.74 49.51 13.61
N THR A 141 16.82 48.88 14.07
CA THR A 141 17.12 47.48 13.75
C THR A 141 16.08 46.56 14.37
N THR A 142 15.69 46.80 15.62
CA THR A 142 14.64 46.03 16.30
C THR A 142 13.30 46.16 15.59
N LEU A 143 12.93 47.38 15.16
CA LEU A 143 11.70 47.60 14.42
C LEU A 143 11.71 46.87 13.07
N LEU A 144 12.84 46.92 12.37
CA LEU A 144 13.02 46.27 11.08
C LEU A 144 13.03 44.72 11.24
N LEU A 145 13.58 44.18 12.34
CA LEU A 145 13.53 42.74 12.66
C LEU A 145 12.10 42.31 12.96
N LEU A 146 11.35 43.13 13.70
CA LEU A 146 9.97 42.85 14.03
C LEU A 146 9.09 42.84 12.77
N LEU A 147 9.36 43.76 11.83
CA LEU A 147 8.74 43.77 10.50
C LEU A 147 9.14 42.53 9.68
N GLY A 148 10.42 42.19 9.63
CA GLY A 148 10.93 41.01 8.90
C GLY A 148 10.39 39.70 9.46
N ALA A 149 10.37 39.55 10.79
CA ALA A 149 9.80 38.41 11.49
C ALA A 149 8.29 38.34 11.29
N GLY A 150 7.59 39.48 11.38
CA GLY A 150 6.16 39.59 11.09
C GLY A 150 5.82 39.17 9.67
N LEU A 151 6.56 39.69 8.67
CA LEU A 151 6.36 39.31 7.27
C LEU A 151 6.64 37.82 7.05
N SER A 152 7.76 37.32 7.58
CA SER A 152 8.14 35.91 7.44
C SER A 152 7.12 34.98 8.11
N ALA A 153 6.63 35.34 9.28
CA ALA A 153 5.58 34.61 9.98
C ALA A 153 4.27 34.62 9.17
N VAL A 154 3.86 35.77 8.61
CA VAL A 154 2.65 35.88 7.79
C VAL A 154 2.78 35.08 6.49
N LEU A 155 3.89 35.20 5.76
CA LEU A 155 4.12 34.43 4.53
C LEU A 155 4.22 32.94 4.82
N GLY A 156 4.90 32.54 5.89
CA GLY A 156 4.97 31.15 6.35
C GLY A 156 3.59 30.59 6.68
N LEU A 157 2.79 31.34 7.44
CA LEU A 157 1.45 30.92 7.83
C LEU A 157 0.49 30.85 6.63
N ARG A 158 0.58 31.79 5.67
CA ARG A 158 -0.21 31.75 4.44
C ARG A 158 0.12 30.53 3.58
N ARG A 159 1.41 30.18 3.47
CA ARG A 159 1.86 29.05 2.64
C ARG A 159 1.51 27.70 3.27
N VAL A 160 1.59 27.60 4.60
CA VAL A 160 1.14 26.41 5.33
C VAL A 160 -0.38 26.23 5.21
N ARG A 161 -1.16 27.31 5.36
CA ARG A 161 -2.62 27.24 5.21
C ARG A 161 -3.05 26.83 3.80
N ALA A 162 -2.38 27.32 2.76
CA ALA A 162 -2.65 26.93 1.37
C ALA A 162 -2.42 25.42 1.16
N ARG A 163 -1.30 24.88 1.64
CA ARG A 163 -0.98 23.45 1.55
C ARG A 163 -1.96 22.57 2.35
N GLN A 164 -2.45 23.07 3.48
CA GLN A 164 -3.43 22.35 4.29
C GLN A 164 -4.82 22.30 3.62
N ALA A 165 -5.20 23.34 2.87
CA ALA A 165 -6.45 23.35 2.11
C ALA A 165 -6.44 22.29 1.00
N GLU A 166 -5.37 22.23 0.20
CA GLU A 166 -5.20 21.21 -0.85
C GLU A 166 -5.20 19.79 -0.27
N ALA A 167 -4.51 19.58 0.86
CA ALA A 167 -4.47 18.29 1.54
C ALA A 167 -5.84 17.87 2.10
N LEU A 168 -6.67 18.82 2.52
CA LEU A 168 -8.02 18.55 3.03
C LEU A 168 -8.98 18.17 1.89
N GLU A 169 -8.89 18.85 0.75
CA GLU A 169 -9.70 18.55 -0.43
C GLU A 169 -9.37 17.16 -1.00
N ALA A 170 -8.08 16.82 -1.13
CA ALA A 170 -7.66 15.49 -1.56
C ALA A 170 -8.20 14.38 -0.62
N ARG A 171 -8.21 14.64 0.70
CA ARG A 171 -8.77 13.71 1.69
C ARG A 171 -10.30 13.58 1.60
N ARG A 172 -11.01 14.63 1.20
CA ARG A 172 -12.46 14.59 0.99
C ARG A 172 -12.82 13.73 -0.22
N LEU A 173 -12.15 13.94 -1.35
CA LEU A 173 -12.38 13.18 -2.58
C LEU A 173 -12.09 11.68 -2.38
N ALA A 174 -10.98 11.34 -1.72
CA ALA A 174 -10.65 9.95 -1.41
C ALA A 174 -11.69 9.27 -0.49
N ARG A 175 -12.34 10.04 0.38
CA ARG A 175 -13.40 9.53 1.25
C ARG A 175 -14.69 9.26 0.47
N GLU A 176 -15.10 10.19 -0.40
CA GLU A 176 -16.27 10.02 -1.27
C GLU A 176 -16.11 8.84 -2.24
N GLU A 177 -14.91 8.64 -2.78
CA GLU A 177 -14.61 7.49 -3.64
C GLU A 177 -14.73 6.16 -2.88
N LYS A 178 -14.22 6.12 -1.65
CA LYS A 178 -14.34 4.94 -0.78
C LYS A 178 -15.80 4.64 -0.46
N ASP A 179 -16.59 5.64 -0.08
CA ASP A 179 -18.00 5.48 0.26
C ASP A 179 -18.80 4.99 -0.97
N ARG A 180 -18.52 5.54 -2.16
CA ARG A 180 -19.12 5.08 -3.42
C ARG A 180 -18.76 3.63 -3.77
N SER A 181 -17.51 3.23 -3.52
CA SER A 181 -17.06 1.85 -3.73
C SER A 181 -17.73 0.87 -2.76
N VAL A 182 -17.93 1.26 -1.51
CA VAL A 182 -18.66 0.44 -0.53
C VAL A 182 -20.12 0.26 -0.97
N ASP A 183 -20.77 1.34 -1.39
CA ASP A 183 -22.14 1.29 -1.91
C ASP A 183 -22.29 0.41 -3.14
N SER A 184 -21.32 0.45 -4.08
CA SER A 184 -21.37 -0.40 -5.28
C SER A 184 -21.23 -1.88 -4.93
N LEU A 185 -20.32 -2.23 -4.02
CA LEU A 185 -20.14 -3.60 -3.56
C LEU A 185 -21.38 -4.12 -2.83
N GLN A 186 -22.01 -3.28 -2.01
CA GLN A 186 -23.22 -3.65 -1.27
C GLN A 186 -24.41 -3.86 -2.21
N ARG A 187 -24.54 -3.07 -3.28
CA ARG A 187 -25.56 -3.26 -4.32
C ARG A 187 -25.33 -4.53 -5.14
N GLU A 188 -24.09 -4.83 -5.51
CA GLU A 188 -23.74 -6.08 -6.19
C GLU A 188 -24.09 -7.30 -5.32
N GLN A 189 -23.74 -7.28 -4.04
CA GLN A 189 -24.09 -8.35 -3.11
C GLN A 189 -25.61 -8.49 -2.94
N ALA A 190 -26.34 -7.39 -2.79
CA ALA A 190 -27.80 -7.42 -2.67
C ALA A 190 -28.47 -7.96 -3.94
N ALA A 191 -27.95 -7.62 -5.13
CA ALA A 191 -28.43 -8.16 -6.40
C ALA A 191 -28.12 -9.66 -6.54
N ALA A 192 -26.92 -10.09 -6.15
CA ALA A 192 -26.55 -11.51 -6.16
C ALA A 192 -27.45 -12.35 -5.23
N VAL A 193 -27.73 -11.85 -4.02
CA VAL A 193 -28.64 -12.51 -3.07
C VAL A 193 -30.07 -12.57 -3.61
N ARG A 194 -30.55 -11.49 -4.22
CA ARG A 194 -31.90 -11.46 -4.83
C ARG A 194 -32.01 -12.47 -5.98
N ASN A 195 -30.99 -12.60 -6.82
CA ASN A 195 -31.00 -13.55 -7.93
C ASN A 195 -30.85 -15.01 -7.48
N ALA A 196 -30.24 -15.27 -6.32
CA ALA A 196 -30.13 -16.61 -5.75
C ALA A 196 -31.41 -17.10 -5.05
N ALA A 197 -32.36 -16.21 -4.78
CA ALA A 197 -33.63 -16.51 -4.09
C ALA A 197 -34.81 -16.72 -5.05
N VAL A 198 -34.61 -16.60 -6.36
CA VAL A 198 -35.58 -16.83 -7.43
C VAL A 198 -35.21 -18.12 -8.15
#